data_AF-A0A970FK30-F1
#
_entry.id   AF-A0A970FK30-F1
#
_cell.length_a   1.000
_cell.length_b   1.000
_cell.length_c   1.000
_cell.angle_alpha   90.00
_cell.angle_beta   90.00
_cell.angle_gamma   90.00
#
_symmetry.space_group_name_H-M   'P 1'
#
loop_
_entity.id
_entity.type
_entity.pdbx_description
1 polymer ?
#
loop_
_entity_poly.entity_id
_entity_poly.type
_entity_poly.pdbx_seq_one_letter_code
_entity_poly.pdbx_strand_id
1 'polypeptide(L)'
;MKKAIYEKDILFDIKENNEPGIAKIEVYPPDNSGSVPVVVRQKSSHDPLEYIMNIINVIQTDFFDRIKTDIVKNGKIHLIKTDDPSIYRIRFSADGKPNAEKTDKIDL
;
A
#
# COMPACT_ATOMS: atom_id res chain seq x y z
N MET A 1 -7.97 16.39 -8.18
CA MET A 1 -7.45 15.11 -7.67
C MET A 1 -7.86 14.01 -8.63
N LYS A 2 -6.96 13.09 -9.00
CA LYS A 2 -7.36 11.86 -9.70
C LYS A 2 -8.30 11.08 -8.77
N LYS A 3 -9.39 10.54 -9.32
CA LYS A 3 -10.34 9.71 -8.57
C LYS A 3 -9.75 8.30 -8.46
N ALA A 4 -9.81 7.70 -7.27
CA ALA A 4 -9.45 6.30 -7.11
C ALA A 4 -10.39 5.42 -7.95
N ILE A 5 -9.85 4.43 -8.64
CA ILE A 5 -10.61 3.42 -9.38
C ILE A 5 -11.02 2.24 -8.49
N TYR A 6 -10.35 2.10 -7.34
CA TYR A 6 -10.66 1.14 -6.31
C TYR A 6 -10.36 1.76 -4.95
N GLU A 7 -11.30 1.63 -4.03
CA GLU A 7 -11.18 2.13 -2.66
C GLU A 7 -11.83 1.12 -1.71
N LYS A 8 -11.08 0.65 -0.72
CA LYS A 8 -11.57 -0.33 0.24
C LYS A 8 -10.79 -0.27 1.56
N ASP A 9 -11.50 -0.43 2.67
CA ASP A 9 -10.86 -0.77 3.94
C ASP A 9 -10.52 -2.27 3.96
N ILE A 10 -9.28 -2.60 4.27
CA ILE A 10 -8.82 -4.00 4.38
C ILE A 10 -8.41 -4.32 5.81
N LEU A 11 -8.52 -5.60 6.15
CA LEU A 11 -7.88 -6.18 7.32
C LEU A 11 -6.54 -6.78 6.91
N PHE A 12 -5.52 -6.65 7.74
CA PHE A 12 -4.24 -7.33 7.57
C PHE A 12 -3.82 -8.04 8.86
N ASP A 13 -3.14 -9.16 8.67
CA ASP A 13 -2.66 -9.99 9.76
C ASP A 13 -1.55 -9.28 10.54
N ILE A 14 -1.55 -9.45 11.87
CA ILE A 14 -0.53 -8.94 12.77
C ILE A 14 0.00 -10.10 13.63
N LYS A 15 1.20 -9.95 14.20
CA LYS A 15 1.83 -11.05 14.97
C LYS A 15 1.08 -11.40 16.27
N GLU A 16 0.30 -10.48 16.81
CA GLU A 16 -0.40 -10.65 18.09
C GLU A 16 -1.90 -10.92 17.87
N ASN A 17 -2.40 -12.06 18.36
CA ASN A 17 -3.73 -12.62 18.05
C ASN A 17 -4.95 -11.87 18.65
N ASN A 18 -4.81 -10.59 19.03
CA ASN A 18 -5.87 -9.90 19.77
C ASN A 18 -6.82 -9.10 18.86
N GLU A 19 -6.33 -8.49 17.77
CA GLU A 19 -7.15 -7.81 16.77
C GLU A 19 -6.42 -7.66 15.43
N PRO A 20 -7.09 -7.64 14.26
CA PRO A 20 -6.43 -7.40 12.98
C PRO A 20 -6.05 -5.93 12.81
N GLY A 21 -5.00 -5.67 12.03
CA GLY A 21 -4.69 -4.33 11.56
C GLY A 21 -5.69 -3.85 10.51
N ILE A 22 -5.94 -2.54 10.44
CA ILE A 22 -6.87 -1.92 9.49
C ILE A 22 -6.19 -0.82 8.70
N ALA A 23 -6.32 -0.89 7.36
CA ALA A 23 -5.84 0.16 6.46
C ALA A 23 -6.87 0.48 5.37
N LYS A 24 -6.96 1.76 5.01
CA LYS A 24 -7.68 2.20 3.80
C LYS A 24 -6.74 2.08 2.60
N ILE A 25 -7.20 1.40 1.56
CA ILE A 25 -6.47 1.26 0.29
C ILE A 25 -7.17 2.09 -0.77
N GLU A 26 -6.41 2.92 -1.48
CA GLU A 26 -6.85 3.70 -2.63
C GLU A 26 -5.93 3.34 -3.82
N VAL A 27 -6.49 2.79 -4.89
CA VAL A 27 -5.77 2.50 -6.13
C VAL A 27 -6.22 3.46 -7.23
N TYR A 28 -5.26 4.01 -7.95
CA TYR A 28 -5.49 5.03 -8.98
C TYR A 28 -5.21 4.47 -10.39
N PRO A 29 -5.72 5.13 -11.44
CA PRO A 29 -5.38 4.77 -12.81
C PRO A 29 -3.86 4.72 -13.01
N PRO A 30 -3.34 3.81 -13.85
CA PRO A 30 -1.93 3.78 -14.19
C PRO A 30 -1.44 5.14 -14.71
N ASP A 31 -0.20 5.49 -14.39
CA ASP A 31 0.44 6.67 -14.95
C ASP A 31 1.05 6.41 -16.35
N ASN A 32 1.68 7.43 -16.93
CA ASN A 32 2.28 7.33 -18.26
C ASN A 32 3.43 6.30 -18.35
N SER A 33 3.97 5.83 -17.21
CA SER A 33 4.95 4.75 -17.16
C SER A 33 4.33 3.36 -17.02
N GLY A 34 2.99 3.27 -17.01
CA GLY A 34 2.25 2.03 -16.77
C GLY A 34 2.24 1.57 -15.32
N SER A 35 2.82 2.37 -14.41
CA SER A 35 2.82 2.05 -12.98
C SER A 35 1.48 2.39 -12.35
N VAL A 36 1.01 1.56 -11.43
CA VAL A 36 -0.27 1.71 -10.74
C VAL A 36 -0.05 2.35 -9.36
N PRO A 37 -0.48 3.60 -9.13
CA PRO A 37 -0.34 4.23 -7.82
C PRO A 37 -1.29 3.61 -6.80
N VAL A 38 -0.76 3.33 -5.62
CA VAL A 38 -1.48 2.76 -4.48
C VAL A 38 -1.19 3.62 -3.26
N VAL A 39 -2.24 4.04 -2.54
CA VAL A 39 -2.12 4.74 -1.26
C VAL A 39 -2.67 3.84 -0.17
N VAL A 40 -1.86 3.60 0.85
CA VAL A 40 -2.19 2.87 2.08
C VAL A 40 -2.30 3.89 3.20
N ARG A 41 -3.47 4.03 3.81
CA ARG A 41 -3.67 4.90 4.98
C ARG A 41 -3.94 4.06 6.21
N GLN A 42 -3.16 4.28 7.26
CA GLN A 42 -3.39 3.67 8.56
C GLN A 42 -4.78 4.06 9.10
N LYS A 43 -5.50 3.08 9.66
CA LYS A 43 -6.74 3.30 10.41
C LYS A 43 -6.73 2.69 11.82
N SER A 44 -5.87 1.70 12.08
CA SER A 44 -5.67 1.08 13.40
C SER A 44 -4.42 1.61 14.11
N SER A 45 -4.25 1.24 15.38
CA SER A 45 -3.04 1.48 16.18
C SER A 45 -1.79 0.76 15.64
N HIS A 46 -1.96 -0.33 14.88
CA HIS A 46 -0.86 -1.09 14.30
C HIS A 46 -0.17 -0.33 13.15
N ASP A 47 1.16 -0.25 13.20
CA ASP A 47 1.98 0.43 12.19
C ASP A 47 1.98 -0.35 10.87
N PRO A 48 1.38 0.18 9.79
CA PRO A 48 1.35 -0.52 8.51
C PRO A 48 2.73 -0.71 7.86
N LEU A 49 3.77 0.03 8.28
CA LEU A 49 5.14 -0.23 7.81
C LEU A 49 5.69 -1.55 8.33
N GLU A 50 5.38 -1.94 9.57
CA GLU A 50 5.82 -3.23 10.13
C GLU A 50 5.18 -4.41 9.38
N TYR A 51 3.93 -4.23 8.94
CA TYR A 51 3.11 -5.26 8.31
C TYR A 51 2.94 -5.07 6.80
N ILE A 52 3.83 -4.30 6.16
CA ILE A 52 3.65 -3.90 4.76
C ILE A 52 3.53 -5.09 3.81
N MET A 53 4.28 -6.18 4.05
CA MET A 53 4.15 -7.39 3.21
C MET A 53 2.77 -8.05 3.35
N ASN A 54 2.18 -8.05 4.55
CA ASN A 54 0.85 -8.61 4.76
C ASN A 54 -0.19 -7.77 4.02
N ILE A 55 -0.08 -6.44 4.11
CA ILE A 55 -0.92 -5.49 3.37
C ILE A 55 -0.79 -5.71 1.86
N ILE A 56 0.43 -5.83 1.35
CA ILE A 56 0.72 -6.04 -0.07
C ILE A 56 0.09 -7.34 -0.58
N ASN A 57 0.18 -8.43 0.19
CA ASN A 57 -0.45 -9.70 -0.18
C ASN A 57 -1.98 -9.60 -0.26
N VAL A 58 -2.61 -8.86 0.67
CA VAL A 58 -4.05 -8.61 0.64
C VAL A 58 -4.42 -7.79 -0.60
N ILE A 59 -3.72 -6.70 -0.88
CA ILE A 59 -3.99 -5.86 -2.07
C ILE A 59 -3.74 -6.61 -3.37
N GLN A 60 -2.70 -7.47 -3.40
CA GLN A 60 -2.41 -8.34 -4.54
C GLN A 60 -3.62 -9.22 -4.85
N THR A 61 -4.13 -9.92 -3.84
CA THR A 61 -5.26 -10.85 -3.96
C THR A 61 -6.58 -10.11 -4.27
N ASP A 62 -6.84 -8.99 -3.62
CA ASP A 62 -8.11 -8.26 -3.73
C ASP A 62 -8.27 -7.53 -5.07
N PHE A 63 -7.18 -6.99 -5.63
CA PHE A 63 -7.23 -6.12 -6.80
C PHE A 63 -6.27 -6.54 -7.92
N PHE A 64 -4.97 -6.66 -7.65
CA PHE A 64 -3.97 -6.78 -8.71
C PHE A 64 -4.02 -8.12 -9.46
N ASP A 65 -4.36 -9.23 -8.79
CA ASP A 65 -4.57 -10.53 -9.42
C ASP A 65 -5.70 -10.51 -10.44
N ARG A 66 -6.77 -9.74 -10.16
CA ARG A 66 -7.94 -9.61 -11.06
C ARG A 66 -7.59 -8.92 -12.37
N ILE A 67 -6.57 -8.06 -12.36
CA ILE A 67 -6.05 -7.37 -13.54
C ILE A 67 -4.71 -7.96 -14.02
N LYS A 68 -4.34 -9.16 -13.54
CA LYS A 68 -3.13 -9.91 -13.95
C LYS A 68 -1.85 -9.07 -13.85
N THR A 69 -1.73 -8.26 -12.81
CA THR A 69 -0.59 -7.37 -12.57
C THR A 69 0.09 -7.75 -11.26
N ASP A 70 1.41 -7.58 -11.19
CA ASP A 70 2.20 -7.78 -9.98
C ASP A 70 2.43 -6.42 -9.30
N ILE A 71 1.93 -6.25 -8.07
CA ILE A 71 2.04 -5.00 -7.30
C ILE A 71 3.48 -4.68 -6.90
N VAL A 72 4.34 -5.68 -6.70
CA VAL A 72 5.75 -5.45 -6.33
C VAL A 72 6.51 -4.87 -7.51
N LYS A 73 6.16 -5.29 -8.73
CA LYS A 73 6.81 -4.81 -9.97
C LYS A 73 6.21 -3.52 -10.51
N ASN A 74 4.90 -3.36 -10.45
CA ASN A 74 4.17 -2.30 -11.14
C ASN A 74 3.48 -1.32 -10.19
N GLY A 75 3.41 -1.62 -8.89
CA GLY A 75 2.80 -0.76 -7.89
C GLY A 75 3.71 0.39 -7.47
N LYS A 76 3.17 1.61 -7.43
CA LYS A 76 3.78 2.77 -6.77
C LYS A 76 3.08 2.99 -5.44
N ILE A 77 3.56 2.30 -4.41
CA ILE A 77 2.92 2.27 -3.08
C ILE A 77 3.42 3.44 -2.23
N HIS A 78 2.48 4.20 -1.71
CA HIS A 78 2.68 5.26 -0.75
C HIS A 78 1.89 4.95 0.52
N LEU A 79 2.51 5.16 1.67
CA LEU A 79 1.92 4.89 2.97
C LEU A 79 1.85 6.18 3.78
N ILE A 80 0.71 6.36 4.45
CA ILE A 80 0.43 7.50 5.31
C ILE A 80 -0.06 6.95 6.65
N LYS A 81 0.59 7.41 7.72
CA LYS A 81 0.25 7.04 9.09
C LYS A 81 -0.76 8.02 9.68
N THR A 82 -1.45 7.61 10.74
CA THR A 82 -2.44 8.47 11.40
C THR A 82 -1.77 9.57 12.24
N ASP A 83 -0.61 9.27 12.82
CA ASP A 83 0.14 10.11 13.76
C ASP A 83 1.41 10.75 13.16
N ASP A 84 1.77 10.41 11.93
CA ASP A 84 2.89 11.00 11.19
C ASP A 84 2.41 11.57 9.84
N PRO A 85 2.53 12.90 9.61
CA PRO A 85 2.19 13.51 8.32
C PRO A 85 3.15 13.12 7.19
N SER A 86 4.25 12.43 7.49
CA SER A 86 5.21 11.93 6.50
C SER A 86 4.55 10.95 5.54
N ILE A 87 4.90 11.06 4.26
CA ILE A 87 4.55 10.06 3.24
C ILE A 87 5.74 9.13 3.09
N TYR A 88 5.47 7.83 3.12
CA TYR A 88 6.48 6.79 2.92
C TYR A 88 6.27 6.12 1.57
N ARG A 89 7.24 6.21 0.67
CA ARG A 89 7.25 5.43 -0.56
C ARG A 89 7.87 4.08 -0.28
N ILE A 90 7.17 3.01 -0.66
CA ILE A 90 7.67 1.64 -0.52
C ILE A 90 8.39 1.26 -1.80
N ARG A 91 9.65 0.83 -1.68
CA ARG A 91 10.44 0.23 -2.76
C ARG A 91 10.76 -1.21 -2.41
N PHE A 92 10.86 -2.05 -3.43
CA PHE A 92 11.30 -3.42 -3.25
C PHE A 92 12.71 -3.58 -3.82
N SER A 93 13.57 -4.23 -3.05
CA SER A 93 14.87 -4.68 -3.52
C SER A 93 14.73 -5.89 -4.45
N ALA A 94 15.83 -6.27 -5.12
CA ALA A 94 15.84 -7.41 -6.05
C ALA A 94 15.48 -8.74 -5.37
N ASP A 95 15.69 -8.87 -4.06
CA ASP A 95 15.28 -10.03 -3.25
C ASP A 95 13.84 -9.93 -2.72
N GLY A 96 13.08 -8.93 -3.16
CA GLY A 96 11.66 -8.76 -2.82
C GLY A 96 11.40 -8.15 -1.44
N LYS A 97 12.44 -7.70 -0.72
CA LYS A 97 12.26 -7.06 0.58
C LYS A 97 11.78 -5.61 0.44
N PRO A 98 10.81 -5.17 1.25
CA PRO A 98 10.36 -3.79 1.23
C PRO A 98 11.35 -2.88 1.97
N ASN A 99 11.52 -1.68 1.46
CA ASN A 99 12.20 -0.55 2.10
C ASN A 99 11.30 0.69 2.02
N ALA A 100 11.25 1.47 3.09
CA ALA A 100 10.45 2.68 3.16
C ALA A 100 11.34 3.93 3.10
N GLU A 101 11.07 4.80 2.14
CA GLU A 101 11.73 6.09 1.97
C GLU A 101 10.74 7.22 2.23
N LYS A 102 11.11 8.22 3.03
CA LYS A 102 10.28 9.42 3.18
C LYS A 102 10.24 10.21 1.87
N THR A 103 9.08 10.78 1.55
CA THR A 103 8.87 11.63 0.37
C THR A 103 7.89 12.76 0.68
N ASP A 104 7.98 13.85 -0.08
CA ASP A 104 7.17 15.05 0.14
C ASP A 104 5.83 15.00 -0.62
N LYS A 105 5.64 14.02 -1.51
CA LYS A 105 4.45 13.94 -2.38
C LYS A 105 4.05 12.52 -2.73
N ILE A 106 2.77 12.36 -3.08
CA ILE A 106 2.22 11.14 -3.67
C ILE A 106 2.21 11.30 -5.19
N ASP A 107 2.91 10.43 -5.91
CA ASP A 107 2.88 10.41 -7.38
C ASP A 107 1.67 9.61 -7.88
N LEU A 108 0.58 10.31 -8.27
CA LEU A 108 -0.69 9.75 -8.75
C LEU A 108 -0.86 9.80 -10.26
#